data_AF-A0A357F5N5-F1
#
_entry.id   AF-A0A357F5N5-F1
#
_cell.length_a   1.000
_cell.length_b   1.000
_cell.length_c   1.000
_cell.angle_alpha   90.00
_cell.angle_beta   90.00
_cell.angle_gamma   90.00
#
_symmetry.space_group_name_H-M   'P 1'
#
loop_
_entity.id
_entity.type
_entity.pdbx_description
1 polymer ?
#
loop_
_entity_poly.entity_id
_entity_poly.type
_entity_poly.pdbx_seq_one_letter_code
_entity_poly.pdbx_strand_id
1 'polypeptide(L)'
;MTKQTRTSAILGASFLMATSAVGPGFLTQTTVFTKELLASFGFVILLSVVLDVIAQLNIWRVITVSGMRGQDAANATLRGSGYVLAAMIVFGGIVFNIGNIAGSGLGLNAAAGIPVEAGAAVSALFAIAIFSVRDANRAMDALVKILGI
;
A
#
# COMPACT_ATOMS: atom_id res chain seq x y z
N MET A 1 21.19 -8.87 17.02
CA MET A 1 20.16 -7.83 17.24
C MET A 1 19.66 -7.91 18.67
N THR A 2 19.81 -6.81 19.43
CA THR A 2 19.25 -6.63 20.77
C THR A 2 17.71 -6.69 20.73
N LYS A 3 17.07 -7.06 21.85
CA LYS A 3 15.60 -7.21 21.92
C LYS A 3 14.86 -5.93 21.45
N GLN A 4 15.40 -4.77 21.80
CA GLN A 4 14.88 -3.44 21.44
C GLN A 4 14.93 -3.15 19.92
N THR A 5 16.01 -3.57 19.23
CA THR A 5 16.13 -3.39 17.77
C THR A 5 15.21 -4.33 16.98
N ARG A 6 14.89 -5.53 17.52
CA ARG A 6 13.91 -6.42 16.88
C ARG A 6 12.48 -5.88 16.96
N THR A 7 12.07 -5.38 18.12
CA THR A 7 10.71 -4.83 18.29
C THR A 7 10.49 -3.62 17.38
N SER A 8 11.46 -2.71 17.31
CA SER A 8 11.39 -1.54 16.42
C SER A 8 11.33 -1.92 14.94
N ALA A 9 12.13 -2.91 14.50
CA ALA A 9 12.11 -3.38 13.12
C ALA A 9 10.78 -4.05 12.73
N ILE A 10 10.21 -4.88 13.61
CA ILE A 10 8.91 -5.52 13.39
C ILE A 10 7.79 -4.49 13.34
N LEU A 11 7.80 -3.51 14.26
CA LEU A 11 6.81 -2.43 14.26
C LEU A 11 6.89 -1.61 12.96
N GLY A 12 8.10 -1.26 12.52
CA GLY A 12 8.31 -0.52 11.27
C GLY A 12 7.81 -1.30 10.05
N ALA A 13 8.10 -2.61 9.98
CA ALA A 13 7.60 -3.47 8.91
C ALA A 13 6.06 -3.57 8.91
N SER A 14 5.44 -3.72 10.09
CA SER A 14 3.97 -3.74 10.19
C SER A 14 3.33 -2.40 9.80
N PHE A 15 3.95 -1.27 10.17
CA PHE A 15 3.44 0.05 9.80
C PHE A 15 3.55 0.32 8.31
N LEU A 16 4.67 -0.04 7.68
CA LEU A 16 4.84 0.05 6.22
C LEU A 16 3.78 -0.78 5.50
N MET A 17 3.52 -2.01 5.97
CA MET A 17 2.50 -2.86 5.38
C MET A 17 1.08 -2.30 5.59
N ALA A 18 0.74 -1.85 6.79
CA ALA A 18 -0.57 -1.25 7.07
C ALA A 18 -0.82 0.02 6.26
N THR A 19 0.20 0.89 6.13
CA THR A 19 0.10 2.11 5.33
C THR A 19 -0.07 1.79 3.84
N SER A 20 0.56 0.71 3.35
CA SER A 20 0.33 0.23 1.99
C SER A 20 -1.05 -0.42 1.76
N ALA A 21 -1.73 -0.87 2.81
CA ALA A 21 -3.07 -1.44 2.70
C ALA A 21 -4.17 -0.36 2.60
N VAL A 22 -3.93 0.81 3.20
CA VAL A 22 -4.85 1.97 3.13
C VAL A 22 -4.57 2.79 1.88
N GLY A 23 -4.81 2.18 0.71
CA GLY A 23 -4.65 2.83 -0.58
C GLY A 23 -5.77 3.84 -0.88
N PRO A 24 -5.58 4.73 -1.85
CA PRO A 24 -6.61 5.71 -2.24
C PRO A 24 -7.92 5.07 -2.70
N GLY A 25 -7.84 3.91 -3.35
CA GLY A 25 -9.03 3.13 -3.72
C GLY A 25 -9.87 2.73 -2.50
N PHE A 26 -9.23 2.32 -1.40
CA PHE A 26 -9.92 2.03 -0.15
C PHE A 26 -10.62 3.29 0.37
N LEU A 27 -9.92 4.42 0.45
CA LEU A 27 -10.49 5.68 0.93
C LEU A 27 -11.67 6.17 0.10
N THR A 28 -11.56 6.12 -1.23
CA THR A 28 -12.64 6.55 -2.12
C THR A 28 -13.84 5.63 -2.04
N GLN A 29 -13.62 4.30 -2.04
CA GLN A 29 -14.72 3.33 -2.01
C GLN A 29 -15.41 3.34 -0.65
N THR A 30 -14.64 3.43 0.44
CA THR A 30 -15.20 3.58 1.78
C THR A 30 -16.05 4.85 1.87
N THR A 31 -15.60 5.98 1.31
CA THR A 31 -16.38 7.22 1.32
C THR A 31 -17.69 7.09 0.52
N VAL A 32 -17.64 6.50 -0.67
CA VAL A 32 -18.83 6.29 -1.52
C VAL A 32 -19.83 5.37 -0.80
N PHE A 33 -19.40 4.21 -0.33
CA PHE A 33 -20.30 3.27 0.33
C PHE A 33 -20.76 3.74 1.72
N THR A 34 -19.95 4.50 2.45
CA THR A 34 -20.42 5.17 3.67
C THR A 34 -21.50 6.20 3.36
N LYS A 35 -21.41 6.91 2.23
CA LYS A 35 -22.47 7.85 1.81
C LYS A 35 -23.77 7.12 1.44
N GLU A 36 -23.66 5.96 0.78
CA GLU A 36 -24.82 5.19 0.32
C GLU A 36 -25.47 4.35 1.44
N LEU A 37 -24.67 3.73 2.29
CA LEU A 37 -25.09 2.74 3.29
C LEU A 37 -25.01 3.26 4.73
N LEU A 38 -24.45 4.45 4.95
CA LEU A 38 -24.30 5.10 6.25
C LEU A 38 -23.68 4.16 7.31
N ALA A 39 -24.28 4.08 8.50
CA ALA A 39 -23.78 3.30 9.62
C ALA A 39 -23.67 1.79 9.31
N SER A 40 -24.49 1.28 8.38
CA SER A 40 -24.49 -0.14 7.98
C SER A 40 -23.18 -0.57 7.33
N PHE A 41 -22.46 0.36 6.68
CA PHE A 41 -21.17 0.06 6.08
C PHE A 41 -20.08 -0.22 7.13
N GLY A 42 -20.23 0.28 8.36
CA GLY A 42 -19.28 0.04 9.45
C GLY A 42 -19.13 -1.45 9.79
N PHE A 43 -20.22 -2.23 9.73
CA PHE A 43 -20.16 -3.68 9.93
C PHE A 43 -19.38 -4.39 8.81
N VAL A 44 -19.52 -3.92 7.57
CA VAL A 44 -18.78 -4.45 6.42
C VAL A 44 -17.28 -4.18 6.56
N ILE A 45 -16.90 -2.96 6.97
CA ILE A 45 -15.51 -2.61 7.26
C ILE A 45 -14.94 -3.52 8.36
N LEU A 46 -15.67 -3.68 9.46
CA LEU A 46 -15.23 -4.53 10.58
C LEU A 46 -15.00 -5.98 10.12
N LEU A 47 -15.95 -6.55 9.37
CA LEU A 47 -15.82 -7.89 8.83
C LEU A 47 -14.62 -8.01 7.87
N SER A 48 -14.42 -7.01 7.01
CA SER A 48 -13.27 -6.97 6.10
C SER A 48 -11.94 -6.96 6.84
N VAL A 49 -11.82 -6.19 7.92
CA VAL A 49 -10.60 -6.14 8.74
C VAL A 49 -10.34 -7.49 9.42
N VAL A 50 -11.38 -8.15 9.93
CA VAL A 50 -11.23 -9.49 10.54
C VAL A 50 -10.73 -10.51 9.51
N LEU A 51 -11.31 -10.52 8.30
CA LEU A 51 -10.89 -11.41 7.22
C LEU A 51 -9.45 -11.14 6.79
N ASP A 52 -9.06 -9.86 6.67
CA ASP A 52 -7.70 -9.46 6.30
C ASP A 52 -6.68 -9.92 7.34
N VAL A 53 -6.94 -9.70 8.63
CA VAL A 53 -6.05 -10.15 9.71
C VAL A 53 -5.87 -11.67 9.67
N ILE A 54 -6.96 -12.42 9.49
CA ILE A 54 -6.88 -13.89 9.38
C ILE A 54 -6.04 -14.29 8.16
N ALA A 55 -6.27 -13.69 6.99
CA ALA A 55 -5.53 -13.99 5.78
C ALA A 55 -4.04 -13.64 5.92
N GLN A 56 -3.72 -12.43 6.40
CA GLN A 56 -2.34 -11.98 6.56
C GLN A 56 -1.55 -12.82 7.56
N LEU A 57 -2.14 -13.19 8.70
CA LEU A 57 -1.48 -14.05 9.68
C LEU A 57 -1.18 -15.45 9.11
N ASN A 58 -2.09 -15.99 8.29
CA ASN A 58 -1.85 -17.27 7.62
C ASN A 58 -0.75 -17.17 6.57
N ILE A 59 -0.78 -16.14 5.72
CA ILE A 59 0.25 -15.90 4.70
C ILE A 59 1.62 -15.74 5.36
N TRP A 60 1.71 -14.92 6.41
CA TRP A 60 2.95 -14.72 7.15
C TRP A 60 3.45 -16.00 7.79
N ARG A 61 2.57 -16.79 8.41
CA ARG A 61 2.97 -18.08 9.01
C ARG A 61 3.52 -19.03 7.96
N VAL A 62 2.87 -19.14 6.80
CA VAL A 62 3.34 -20.03 5.72
C VAL A 62 4.69 -19.56 5.18
N ILE A 63 4.83 -18.27 4.85
CA ILE A 63 6.09 -17.72 4.30
C ILE A 63 7.23 -17.84 5.30
N THR A 64 7.01 -17.50 6.58
CA THR A 64 8.05 -17.51 7.61
C THR A 64 8.50 -18.93 7.97
N VAL A 65 7.58 -19.89 8.05
CA VAL A 65 7.90 -21.30 8.38
C VAL A 65 8.52 -22.02 7.20
N SER A 66 8.03 -21.79 5.98
CA SER A 66 8.57 -22.45 4.77
C SER A 66 9.92 -21.86 4.33
N GLY A 67 10.21 -20.60 4.66
CA GLY A 67 11.36 -19.87 4.12
C GLY A 67 11.28 -19.61 2.61
N MET A 68 10.15 -19.91 1.99
CA MET A 68 9.89 -19.73 0.57
C MET A 68 9.24 -18.37 0.31
N ARG A 69 9.50 -17.77 -0.85
CA ARG A 69 8.73 -16.61 -1.29
C ARG A 69 7.31 -17.04 -1.66
N GLY A 70 6.34 -16.13 -1.60
CA GLY A 70 4.91 -16.46 -1.79
C GLY A 70 4.61 -17.21 -3.09
N GLN A 71 5.18 -16.79 -4.22
CA GLN A 71 5.00 -17.49 -5.50
C GLN A 71 5.62 -18.89 -5.53
N ASP A 72 6.75 -19.08 -4.84
CA ASP A 72 7.42 -20.38 -4.77
C ASP A 72 6.63 -21.33 -3.86
N ALA A 73 6.13 -20.82 -2.74
CA ALA A 73 5.24 -21.55 -1.84
C ALA A 73 3.95 -21.98 -2.56
N ALA A 74 3.33 -21.10 -3.35
CA ALA A 74 2.19 -21.44 -4.18
C ALA A 74 2.53 -22.53 -5.20
N ASN A 75 3.67 -22.42 -5.88
CA ASN A 75 4.07 -23.42 -6.86
C ASN A 75 4.37 -24.79 -6.24
N ALA A 76 4.80 -24.83 -4.97
CA ALA A 76 5.04 -26.06 -4.22
C ALA A 76 3.75 -26.72 -3.73
N THR A 77 2.69 -25.96 -3.44
CA THR A 77 1.38 -26.52 -3.05
C THR A 77 0.57 -26.96 -4.27
N LEU A 78 0.55 -26.15 -5.33
CA LEU A 78 -0.12 -26.46 -6.59
C LEU A 78 0.78 -26.06 -7.77
N ARG A 79 1.32 -27.06 -8.47
CA ARG A 79 2.26 -26.86 -9.58
C ARG A 79 1.63 -25.96 -10.66
N GLY A 80 2.34 -24.88 -11.00
CA GLY A 80 1.90 -23.87 -11.97
C GLY A 80 1.20 -22.65 -11.34
N SER A 81 0.67 -22.76 -10.11
CA SER A 81 -0.08 -21.66 -9.48
C SER A 81 0.79 -20.46 -9.11
N GLY A 82 2.09 -20.67 -8.87
CA GLY A 82 3.05 -19.60 -8.60
C GLY A 82 3.16 -18.59 -9.75
N TYR A 83 3.06 -19.04 -11.00
CA TYR A 83 3.08 -18.15 -12.17
C TYR A 83 1.82 -17.29 -12.25
N VAL A 84 0.66 -17.89 -11.96
CA VAL A 84 -0.63 -17.16 -11.89
C VAL A 84 -0.57 -16.12 -10.78
N LEU A 85 -0.10 -16.51 -9.59
CA LEU A 85 0.07 -15.59 -8.47
C LEU A 85 1.03 -14.45 -8.82
N ALA A 86 2.17 -14.74 -9.46
CA ALA A 86 3.11 -13.71 -9.90
C ALA A 86 2.47 -12.72 -10.88
N ALA A 87 1.68 -13.22 -11.86
CA ALA A 87 0.95 -12.37 -12.79
C ALA A 87 -0.07 -11.48 -12.07
N MET A 88 -0.83 -12.05 -11.11
CA MET A 88 -1.77 -11.28 -10.29
C MET A 88 -1.08 -10.21 -9.44
N ILE A 89 0.10 -10.51 -8.87
CA ILE A 89 0.89 -9.54 -8.09
C ILE A 89 1.36 -8.39 -8.98
N VAL A 90 1.89 -8.67 -10.18
CA VAL A 90 2.34 -7.63 -11.12
C VAL A 90 1.17 -6.75 -11.55
N PHE A 91 0.06 -7.37 -11.94
CA PHE A 91 -1.16 -6.64 -12.32
C PHE A 91 -1.69 -5.78 -11.16
N GLY A 92 -1.79 -6.37 -9.96
CA GLY A 92 -2.19 -5.66 -8.76
C GLY A 92 -1.27 -4.48 -8.43
N GLY A 93 0.05 -4.65 -8.59
CA GLY A 93 1.02 -3.57 -8.41
C GLY A 93 0.84 -2.40 -9.37
N ILE A 94 0.53 -2.69 -10.64
CA ILE A 94 0.24 -1.64 -11.64
C ILE A 94 -1.03 -0.87 -11.24
N VAL A 95 -2.12 -1.59 -10.93
CA VAL A 95 -3.39 -0.98 -10.51
C VAL A 95 -3.20 -0.17 -9.22
N PHE A 96 -2.43 -0.67 -8.27
CA PHE A 96 -2.14 0.03 -7.01
C PHE A 96 -1.36 1.33 -7.23
N ASN A 97 -0.38 1.34 -8.15
CA ASN A 97 0.35 2.56 -8.51
C ASN A 97 -0.55 3.61 -9.17
N ILE A 98 -1.48 3.19 -10.03
CA ILE A 98 -2.51 4.10 -10.58
C ILE A 98 -3.35 4.69 -9.44
N GLY A 99 -3.74 3.85 -8.48
CA GLY A 99 -4.43 4.27 -7.27
C GLY A 99 -3.65 5.34 -6.49
N ASN A 100 -2.36 5.15 -6.26
CA ASN A 100 -1.50 6.11 -5.55
C ASN A 100 -1.43 7.47 -6.26
N ILE A 101 -1.31 7.48 -7.59
CA ILE A 101 -1.33 8.71 -8.39
C ILE A 101 -2.69 9.40 -8.26
N ALA A 102 -3.78 8.66 -8.42
CA ALA A 102 -5.14 9.20 -8.25
C ALA A 102 -5.34 9.77 -6.83
N GLY A 103 -4.86 9.08 -5.79
CA GLY A 103 -4.93 9.55 -4.41
C GLY A 103 -4.14 10.84 -4.17
N SER A 104 -2.97 10.97 -4.77
CA SER A 104 -2.20 12.22 -4.70
C SER A 104 -2.97 13.38 -5.34
N GLY A 105 -3.62 13.15 -6.48
CA GLY A 105 -4.45 14.14 -7.16
C GLY A 105 -5.69 14.51 -6.34
N LEU A 106 -6.38 13.51 -5.76
CA LEU A 106 -7.52 13.73 -4.86
C LEU A 106 -7.10 14.50 -3.60
N GLY A 107 -5.95 14.20 -3.02
CA GLY A 107 -5.40 14.90 -1.86
C GLY A 107 -5.11 16.39 -2.17
N LEU A 108 -4.48 16.66 -3.32
CA LEU A 108 -4.22 18.04 -3.78
C LEU A 108 -5.52 18.79 -4.11
N ASN A 109 -6.51 18.09 -4.67
CA ASN A 109 -7.83 18.66 -4.90
C ASN A 109 -8.51 19.05 -3.58
N ALA A 110 -8.49 18.16 -2.59
CA ALA A 110 -9.07 18.43 -1.27
C ALA A 110 -8.33 19.54 -0.50
N ALA A 111 -7.00 19.62 -0.61
CA ALA A 111 -6.18 20.58 0.15
C ALA A 111 -6.10 21.98 -0.50
N ALA A 112 -5.99 22.03 -1.83
CA ALA A 112 -5.69 23.27 -2.57
C ALA A 112 -6.69 23.58 -3.70
N GLY A 113 -7.72 22.75 -3.90
CA GLY A 113 -8.72 22.95 -4.96
C GLY A 113 -8.22 22.67 -6.38
N ILE A 114 -7.02 22.10 -6.53
CA ILE A 114 -6.41 21.82 -7.84
C ILE A 114 -7.20 20.69 -8.53
N PRO A 115 -7.52 20.78 -9.84
CA PRO A 115 -8.15 19.68 -10.56
C PRO A 115 -7.37 18.36 -10.41
N VAL A 116 -8.07 17.24 -10.25
CA VAL A 116 -7.45 15.94 -9.90
C VAL A 116 -6.42 15.51 -10.94
N GLU A 117 -6.70 15.75 -12.22
CA GLU A 117 -5.83 15.42 -13.35
C GLU A 117 -4.53 16.24 -13.30
N ALA A 118 -4.65 17.54 -13.00
CA ALA A 118 -3.51 18.43 -12.84
C ALA A 118 -2.69 18.06 -11.59
N GLY A 119 -3.34 17.76 -10.47
CA GLY A 119 -2.69 17.31 -9.26
C GLY A 119 -1.93 16.00 -9.46
N ALA A 120 -2.54 15.02 -10.13
CA ALA A 120 -1.89 13.76 -10.50
C ALA A 120 -0.67 13.98 -11.41
N ALA A 121 -0.77 14.85 -12.42
CA ALA A 121 0.34 15.17 -13.32
C ALA A 121 1.50 15.86 -12.58
N VAL A 122 1.20 16.81 -11.68
CA VAL A 122 2.20 17.49 -10.86
C VAL A 122 2.91 16.49 -9.93
N SER A 123 2.16 15.62 -9.24
CA SER A 123 2.73 14.57 -8.39
C SER A 123 3.64 13.62 -9.17
N ALA A 124 3.26 13.24 -10.39
CA ALA A 124 4.06 12.40 -11.25
C ALA A 124 5.36 13.09 -11.69
N LEU A 125 5.30 14.36 -12.09
CA LEU A 125 6.48 15.17 -12.41
C LEU A 125 7.41 15.32 -11.20
N PHE A 126 6.85 15.54 -10.01
CA PHE A 126 7.62 15.64 -8.77
C PHE A 126 8.34 14.32 -8.46
N ALA A 127 7.65 13.18 -8.59
CA ALA A 127 8.24 11.87 -8.42
C ALA A 127 9.40 11.63 -9.41
N ILE A 128 9.19 11.91 -10.70
CA ILE A 128 10.24 11.78 -11.73
C ILE A 128 11.44 12.66 -11.40
N ALA A 129 11.21 13.91 -10.98
CA ALA A 129 12.28 14.83 -10.61
C ALA A 129 13.12 14.31 -9.44
N ILE A 130 12.49 13.80 -8.38
CA ILE A 130 13.17 13.22 -7.21
C ILE A 130 14.04 12.02 -7.63
N PHE A 131 13.47 11.09 -8.40
CA PHE A 131 14.17 9.88 -8.83
C PHE A 131 15.22 10.14 -9.92
N SER A 132 15.20 11.31 -10.56
CA SER A 132 16.24 11.75 -11.50
C SER A 132 17.48 12.33 -10.79
N VAL A 133 17.42 12.60 -9.48
CA VAL A 133 18.56 13.10 -8.71
C VAL A 133 19.55 11.95 -8.45
N ARG A 134 20.85 12.24 -8.59
CA ARG A 134 21.95 11.27 -8.41
C ARG A 134 21.92 10.55 -7.05
N ASP A 135 21.44 11.24 -6.02
CA ASP A 135 21.21 10.70 -4.67
C ASP A 135 19.73 10.85 -4.25
N ALA A 136 18.86 10.02 -4.83
CA ALA A 136 17.43 10.01 -4.50
C ALA A 136 17.15 9.85 -2.99
N ASN A 137 17.97 9.06 -2.26
CA ASN A 137 17.84 8.90 -0.81
C ASN A 137 18.03 10.22 -0.06
N ARG A 138 19.02 11.04 -0.46
CA ARG A 138 19.28 12.35 0.17
C ARG A 138 18.19 13.35 -0.15
N ALA A 139 17.63 13.30 -1.37
CA ALA A 139 16.50 14.12 -1.77
C ALA A 139 15.23 13.76 -0.98
N MET A 140 14.95 12.47 -0.80
CA MET A 140 13.84 11.97 0.00
C MET A 140 13.98 12.39 1.47
N ASP A 141 15.17 12.27 2.06
CA ASP A 141 15.43 12.70 3.44
C ASP A 141 15.18 14.20 3.65
N ALA A 142 15.50 15.04 2.66
CA ALA A 142 15.21 16.48 2.73
C ALA A 142 13.71 16.76 2.61
N LEU A 143 13.01 16.03 1.75
CA LEU A 143 11.56 16.16 1.53
C LEU A 143 10.75 15.76 2.77
N VAL A 144 11.09 14.63 3.39
CA VAL A 144 10.41 14.16 4.61
C VAL A 144 10.58 15.16 5.75
N LYS A 145 11.72 15.84 5.85
CA LYS A 145 11.94 16.91 6.85
C LYS A 145 11.10 18.16 6.59
N ILE A 146 10.84 18.49 5.32
CA ILE A 146 10.04 19.67 4.95
C ILE A 146 8.54 19.37 5.11
N LEU A 147 8.09 18.18 4.71
CA LEU A 147 6.68 17.77 4.78
C LEU A 147 6.26 17.25 6.17
N GLY A 148 7.21 16.90 7.02
CA GLY A 148 6.97 16.40 8.38
C GLY A 148 6.95 17.48 9.48
N ILE A 149 7.02 18.75 9.10
CA ILE A 149 6.76 19.92 9.96
C ILE A 149 5.30 20.34 9.77
#